data_AF-A0A259AKX3-F1
#
_entry.id   AF-A0A259AKX3-F1
#
_cell.length_a   1.000
_cell.length_b   1.000
_cell.length_c   1.000
_cell.angle_alpha   90.00
_cell.angle_beta   90.00
_cell.angle_gamma   90.00
#
_symmetry.space_group_name_H-M   'P 1'
#
loop_
_entity.id
_entity.type
_entity.pdbx_description
1 polymer ?
#
loop_
_entity_poly.entity_id
_entity_poly.type
_entity_poly.pdbx_seq_one_letter_code
_entity_poly.pdbx_strand_id
1 'polypeptide(L)'
;MKIAFATQDLKRVDAHFGWAKNIAIYEIGPQGHRFLEAIQFDGDLKEDGNEDKLAPKIDAIKDCAILYVAAIGGSGAAPPPWLRKALAKGQERTFDFDE
;
A
#
# COMPACT_ATOMS: atom_id res chain seq x y z
N MET A 1 4.27 -15.15 -3.24
CA MET A 1 3.36 -14.03 -2.92
C MET A 1 4.19 -12.84 -2.47
N LYS A 2 3.88 -11.61 -2.89
CA LYS A 2 4.60 -10.41 -2.45
C LYS A 2 3.95 -9.79 -1.21
N ILE A 3 4.75 -9.40 -0.23
CA ILE A 3 4.34 -8.73 1.00
C ILE A 3 5.15 -7.45 1.16
N ALA A 4 4.45 -6.35 1.41
CA ALA A 4 5.00 -5.03 1.68
C ALA A 4 5.06 -4.75 3.19
N PHE A 5 6.10 -4.05 3.64
CA PHE A 5 6.31 -3.65 5.02
C PHE A 5 6.65 -2.16 5.08
N ALA A 6 5.79 -1.35 5.70
CA ALA A 6 6.06 0.07 5.91
C ALA A 6 7.03 0.26 7.09
N THR A 7 8.11 0.99 6.84
CA THR A 7 9.19 1.15 7.82
C THR A 7 9.92 2.48 7.69
N GLN A 8 10.34 3.04 8.83
CA GLN A 8 11.20 4.21 8.90
C GLN A 8 12.68 3.82 8.78
N ASP A 9 13.06 2.64 9.29
CA ASP A 9 14.46 2.25 9.52
C ASP A 9 14.93 0.97 8.82
N LEU A 10 14.04 0.29 8.07
CA LEU A 10 14.28 -1.01 7.40
C LEU A 10 14.58 -2.18 8.36
N LYS A 11 14.35 -2.02 9.66
CA LYS A 11 14.57 -3.07 10.67
C LYS A 11 13.26 -3.58 11.26
N ARG A 12 12.25 -2.70 11.38
CA ARG A 12 10.96 -3.02 12.01
C ARG A 12 9.80 -2.39 11.26
N VAL A 13 8.61 -2.96 11.45
CA VAL A 13 7.36 -2.33 11.01
C VAL A 13 6.97 -1.27 12.04
N ASP A 14 7.40 -0.03 11.80
CA ASP A 14 7.27 1.10 12.73
C ASP A 14 6.66 2.35 12.07
N ALA A 15 6.35 2.28 10.77
CA ALA A 15 5.78 3.40 10.05
C ALA A 15 4.27 3.27 9.89
N HIS A 16 3.57 4.39 10.06
CA HIS A 16 2.24 4.53 9.48
C HIS A 16 2.33 4.67 7.95
N PHE A 17 1.29 4.31 7.21
CA PHE A 17 1.37 4.19 5.76
C PHE A 17 1.72 5.52 5.06
N GLY A 18 0.97 6.59 5.35
CA GLY A 18 1.08 7.86 4.59
C GLY A 18 2.43 8.57 4.66
N TRP A 19 3.20 8.34 5.72
CA TRP A 19 4.49 8.96 6.03
C TRP A 19 5.65 7.94 6.15
N ALA A 20 5.46 6.71 5.67
CA ALA A 20 6.54 5.74 5.63
C ALA A 20 7.67 6.25 4.73
N LYS A 21 8.89 6.31 5.28
CA LYS A 21 10.12 6.59 4.51
C LYS A 21 10.43 5.48 3.53
N ASN A 22 10.12 4.24 3.91
CA ASN A 22 10.42 3.09 3.09
C ASN A 22 9.25 2.10 3.09
N ILE A 23 9.07 1.43 1.97
CA ILE A 23 8.29 0.20 1.86
C ILE A 23 9.23 -0.90 1.40
N ALA A 24 9.48 -1.88 2.26
CA ALA A 24 10.28 -3.06 1.93
C ALA A 24 9.36 -4.15 1.38
N ILE A 25 9.72 -4.75 0.25
CA ILE A 25 8.93 -5.79 -0.43
C ILE A 25 9.70 -7.10 -0.38
N TYR A 26 9.02 -8.14 0.10
CA TYR A 26 9.52 -9.51 0.15
C TYR A 26 8.64 -10.43 -0.68
N GLU A 27 9.26 -11.37 -1.36
CA GLU A 27 8.60 -12.56 -1.87
C GLU A 27 8.59 -13.63 -0.78
N ILE A 28 7.40 -14.17 -0.48
CA ILE A 28 7.21 -15.26 0.46
C ILE A 28 6.58 -16.45 -0.26
N GLY A 29 7.13 -17.63 -0.01
CA GLY A 29 6.61 -18.90 -0.48
C GLY A 29 6.81 -20.02 0.56
N PRO A 30 6.35 -21.24 0.27
CA PRO A 30 6.42 -22.37 1.21
C PRO A 30 7.85 -22.72 1.66
N GLN A 31 8.84 -22.39 0.83
CA GLN A 31 10.25 -22.72 1.06
C GLN A 31 11.04 -21.61 1.76
N GLY A 32 10.41 -20.47 2.05
CA GLY A 32 11.06 -19.34 2.73
C GLY A 32 10.68 -17.99 2.15
N HIS A 33 11.57 -17.02 2.33
CA HIS A 33 11.37 -15.63 1.92
C HIS A 33 12.60 -15.05 1.22
N ARG A 34 12.38 -14.05 0.37
CA ARG A 34 13.42 -13.31 -0.34
C ARG A 34 13.10 -11.83 -0.35
N PHE A 35 14.07 -11.00 0.06
CA PHE A 35 13.97 -9.56 -0.12
C PHE A 35 14.05 -9.23 -1.61
N LEU A 36 13.10 -8.46 -2.11
CA LEU A 36 13.08 -8.03 -3.51
C LEU A 36 13.66 -6.62 -3.65
N GLU A 37 13.06 -5.66 -2.96
CA GLU A 37 13.46 -4.26 -3.03
C GLU A 37 12.93 -3.46 -1.84
N ALA A 38 13.50 -2.27 -1.62
CA ALA A 38 12.96 -1.28 -0.72
C ALA A 38 12.77 0.03 -1.49
N ILE A 39 11.52 0.46 -1.58
CA ILE A 39 11.16 1.72 -2.24
C ILE A 39 11.23 2.82 -1.20
N GLN A 40 12.06 3.83 -1.46
CA GLN A 40 12.22 5.00 -0.60
C GLN A 40 11.34 6.14 -1.10
N PHE A 41 10.72 6.86 -0.16
CA PHE A 41 9.88 8.01 -0.43
C PHE A 41 10.49 9.25 0.23
N ASP A 42 10.75 10.28 -0.56
CA ASP A 42 11.21 11.58 -0.08
C ASP A 42 10.04 12.58 0.10
N GLY A 43 10.32 13.70 0.78
CA GLY A 43 9.37 14.81 0.99
C GLY A 43 9.06 15.11 2.46
N ASP A 44 8.08 15.98 2.72
CA ASP A 44 7.65 16.29 4.10
C ASP A 44 6.81 15.13 4.65
N LEU A 45 7.45 14.16 5.29
CA LEU A 45 6.84 12.94 5.83
C LEU A 45 6.19 13.18 7.19
N LYS A 46 5.41 14.26 7.31
CA LYS A 46 4.61 14.57 8.49
C LYS A 46 3.19 14.08 8.31
N GLU A 47 2.58 13.72 9.44
CA GLU A 47 1.15 13.44 9.53
C GLU A 47 0.37 14.76 9.47
N ASP A 48 0.25 15.32 8.26
CA ASP A 48 -0.43 16.59 7.98
C ASP A 48 -1.76 16.41 7.21
N GLY A 49 -2.16 15.15 6.98
CA GLY A 49 -3.37 14.81 6.23
C GLY A 49 -3.26 15.04 4.72
N ASN A 50 -2.08 15.30 4.17
CA ASN A 50 -1.91 15.48 2.73
C ASN A 50 -2.00 14.14 1.99
N GLU A 51 -3.11 13.92 1.29
CA GLU A 51 -3.41 12.70 0.54
C GLU A 51 -2.57 12.53 -0.74
N ASP A 52 -1.96 13.60 -1.26
CA ASP A 52 -1.10 13.53 -2.46
C ASP A 52 0.12 12.64 -2.25
N LYS A 53 0.49 12.39 -0.98
CA LYS A 53 1.59 11.50 -0.58
C LYS A 53 1.24 10.01 -0.67
N LEU A 54 -0.06 9.67 -0.83
CA LEU A 54 -0.55 8.29 -0.84
C LEU A 54 -0.41 7.63 -2.20
N ALA A 55 -0.67 8.35 -3.29
CA ALA A 55 -0.63 7.82 -4.66
C ALA A 55 0.66 7.04 -4.98
N PRO A 56 1.89 7.58 -4.74
CA PRO A 56 3.11 6.83 -5.03
C PRO A 56 3.28 5.58 -4.16
N LYS A 57 2.76 5.60 -2.93
CA LYS A 57 2.82 4.45 -2.02
C LYS A 57 1.83 3.35 -2.40
N ILE A 58 0.64 3.74 -2.89
CA ILE A 58 -0.35 2.81 -3.42
C ILE A 58 0.19 2.13 -4.67
N ASP A 59 0.82 2.88 -5.58
CA ASP A 59 1.42 2.30 -6.79
C ASP A 59 2.56 1.31 -6.45
N ALA A 60 3.38 1.64 -5.45
CA ALA A 60 4.46 0.79 -4.96
C ALA A 60 4.00 -0.59 -4.44
N ILE A 61 2.76 -0.71 -3.95
CA ILE A 61 2.23 -1.94 -3.36
C ILE A 61 1.16 -2.62 -4.20
N LYS A 62 0.92 -2.15 -5.43
CA LYS A 62 -0.19 -2.64 -6.27
C LYS A 62 -0.13 -4.13 -6.59
N ASP A 63 1.07 -4.73 -6.55
CA ASP A 63 1.27 -6.16 -6.79
C ASP A 63 1.49 -6.97 -5.50
N CYS A 64 1.45 -6.31 -4.34
CA CYS A 64 1.59 -6.93 -3.04
C CYS A 64 0.23 -7.41 -2.54
N ALA A 65 0.18 -8.64 -2.04
CA ALA A 65 -1.04 -9.22 -1.50
C ALA A 65 -1.35 -8.73 -0.08
N ILE A 66 -0.30 -8.41 0.69
CA ILE A 66 -0.39 -8.00 2.09
C ILE A 66 0.53 -6.80 2.31
N LEU A 67 0.06 -5.83 3.09
CA LEU A 67 0.86 -4.73 3.62
C LEU A 67 0.81 -4.76 5.15
N TYR A 68 1.99 -4.79 5.79
CA TYR A 68 2.13 -4.58 7.23
C TYR A 68 2.52 -3.13 7.52
N VAL A 69 1.81 -2.49 8.44
CA VAL A 69 2.01 -1.11 8.88
C VAL A 69 1.80 -0.96 10.37
N ALA A 70 2.41 0.05 11.00
CA ALA A 70 2.14 0.39 12.39
C ALA A 70 0.77 1.07 12.57
N ALA A 71 0.35 1.91 11.60
CA ALA A 71 -1.00 2.45 11.52
C ALA A 71 -1.32 2.90 10.07
N ILE A 72 -2.60 3.13 9.79
CA ILE A 72 -3.07 3.61 8.49
C ILE A 72 -4.34 4.44 8.67
N GLY A 73 -4.34 5.66 8.11
CA GLY A 73 -5.52 6.51 8.06
C GLY A 73 -6.61 5.95 7.15
N GLY A 74 -7.85 6.41 7.35
CA GLY A 74 -9.02 5.90 6.62
C GLY A 74 -8.88 5.96 5.09
N SER A 75 -8.37 7.07 4.55
CA SER A 75 -8.13 7.24 3.11
C SER A 75 -6.98 6.39 2.56
N GLY A 76 -6.04 5.98 3.40
CA GLY A 76 -4.98 5.05 3.05
C GLY A 76 -5.45 3.59 3.00
N ALA A 77 -6.33 3.19 3.92
CA ALA A 77 -6.86 1.83 3.99
C ALA A 77 -7.97 1.57 2.97
N ALA A 78 -8.75 2.61 2.66
CA ALA A 78 -9.86 2.55 1.73
C ALA A 78 -9.88 3.84 0.89
N PRO A 79 -9.87 3.74 -0.45
CA PRO A 79 -10.06 4.94 -1.26
C PRO A 79 -11.40 5.60 -0.90
N PRO A 80 -11.47 6.94 -0.82
CA PRO A 80 -12.68 7.63 -0.40
C PRO A 80 -13.85 7.34 -1.35
N PRO A 81 -15.12 7.46 -0.89
CA PRO A 81 -16.28 7.08 -1.69
C PRO A 81 -16.34 7.74 -3.07
N TRP A 82 -15.92 9.00 -3.18
CA TRP A 82 -15.89 9.73 -4.44
C TRP A 82 -14.83 9.17 -5.41
N LEU A 83 -13.64 8.78 -4.91
CA LEU A 83 -12.57 8.19 -5.71
C LEU A 83 -12.94 6.77 -6.16
N ARG A 84 -13.53 5.97 -5.27
CA ARG A 84 -14.10 4.65 -5.63
C ARG A 84 -15.10 4.77 -6.79
N LYS A 85 -15.99 5.77 -6.72
CA LYS A 85 -16.99 6.02 -7.77
C LYS A 85 -16.36 6.49 -9.07
N ALA A 86 -15.30 7.30 -9.02
CA ALA A 86 -14.55 7.73 -10.20
C ALA A 86 -13.80 6.55 -10.86
N LEU A 87 -13.11 5.71 -10.08
CA LEU A 87 -12.40 4.54 -10.56
C LEU A 87 -13.33 3.47 -11.14
N ALA A 88 -14.53 3.31 -10.56
CA ALA A 88 -15.54 2.40 -11.08
C ALA A 88 -16.31 2.96 -12.29
N LYS A 89 -16.13 4.24 -12.64
CA LYS A 89 -16.88 4.88 -13.73
C LYS A 89 -16.33 4.35 -15.07
N GLY A 90 -17.12 3.54 -15.76
CA GLY A 90 -16.75 2.93 -17.05
C GLY A 90 -16.30 1.48 -16.96
N GLN A 91 -16.21 0.90 -15.75
CA GLN A 91 -16.17 -0.56 -15.60
C GLN A 91 -17.59 -1.11 -15.67
N GLU A 92 -17.89 -1.90 -16.70
CA GLU A 92 -19.06 -2.79 -16.66
C GLU A 92 -18.85 -3.80 -15.53
N ARG A 93 -19.82 -3.86 -14.62
CA ARG A 93 -19.85 -4.91 -13.61
C ARG A 93 -20.45 -6.14 -14.24
N THR A 94 -19.61 -7.07 -14.68
CA THR A 94 -20.05 -8.42 -15.03
C THR A 94 -20.35 -9.15 -13.73
N PHE A 95 -21.61 -9.49 -13.52
CA PHE A 95 -22.01 -10.41 -12.47
C PHE A 95 -22.15 -11.77 -13.14
N ASP A 96 -21.18 -12.66 -12.93
CA ASP A 96 -21.37 -14.07 -13.26
C ASP A 96 -22.30 -14.68 -12.22
N PHE A 97 -23.49 -15.10 -12.67
CA PHE A 97 -24.49 -15.78 -11.86
C PHE A 97 -24.45 -17.31 -12.05
N ASP A 98 -23.35 -17.83 -12.58
CA ASP A 98 -23.18 -19.27 -12.76
C ASP A 98 -22.57 -19.91 -11.49
N GLU A 99 -23.49 -20.53 -10.74
CA GLU A 99 -23.44 -21.45 -9.57
C GLU A 99 -23.03 -20.93 -8.18
#